data_AF-A0A3D0S1M7-F1
#
_entry.id   AF-A0A3D0S1M7-F1
#
_cell.length_a   1.000
_cell.length_b   1.000
_cell.length_c   1.000
_cell.angle_alpha   90.00
_cell.angle_beta   90.00
_cell.angle_gamma   90.00
#
_symmetry.space_group_name_H-M   'P 1'
#
loop_
_entity.id
_entity.type
_entity.pdbx_description
1 polymer ?
#
loop_
_entity_poly.entity_id
_entity_poly.type
_entity_poly.pdbx_seq_one_letter_code
_entity_poly.pdbx_strand_id
1 'polypeptide(L)'
;MPPINEAPPPLPTGFLRVIPLGGVGEIGRNMAVLEYDGRLLIIDCGVLFPEEHQPGVDLVLPDFTHLQDRWDDIEAVILTHGHEDHIGGVPYLIQAGLRAPLVGSRFTLGLLDAKLTERRLDSDETEVTAGQTVRFGPFTCEFVAVNHSIPDALAVAVTTGAGTVFHTGDFKADLTPLDNRLTDMASFYKLGERGVDLLMSDSTNADVPGVVATERDIGPVLDRVVGEASGRVFVVCTSSHVQRIQQVLNTARNSERHVAIIGRSMVRNVRIAEELGYLTVPPGLVLSVEQVNDLPADRMLVLCTGSQGEPAAALSRMATGQHKDFTLAEGDAVIFASSLIPGNESAVYRLIDRLAYAGVDVITRQQAPIHVSGHAAAGELTAVLTALRPRNFMPVHGEGRHLRAHAKLAMRTGVPQDRIIVARDGAVVDLGDGKASVVGQVSAGYTYVDGGGVGDVGEESLRDRLILGDEGFISAVVVVDSRSGTVVAGPEISARGFADEDAPLDDIRQRVADDIANAPQSHPVDPDELRRVIRRSIGSQVNRVHRRRPMILVYVVET
;
A
#
# COMPACT_ATOMS: atom_id res chain seq x y z
N MET A 1 23.05 18.99 2.46
CA MET A 1 22.77 17.87 1.54
C MET A 1 23.21 18.32 0.16
N PRO A 2 23.93 17.49 -0.62
CA PRO A 2 24.13 17.77 -2.04
C PRO A 2 22.77 17.91 -2.74
N PRO A 3 22.68 18.56 -3.91
CA PRO A 3 21.44 18.69 -4.66
C PRO A 3 20.85 17.31 -4.93
N ILE A 4 19.55 17.16 -4.68
CA ILE A 4 18.79 15.90 -4.72
C ILE A 4 18.66 15.33 -6.17
N ASN A 5 19.28 15.95 -7.18
CA ASN A 5 19.07 15.59 -8.60
C ASN A 5 20.36 15.18 -9.34
N GLU A 6 21.44 14.86 -8.63
CA GLU A 6 22.67 14.37 -9.28
C GLU A 6 22.68 12.85 -9.36
N ALA A 7 22.97 12.33 -10.55
CA ALA A 7 23.18 10.90 -10.75
C ALA A 7 24.33 10.40 -9.85
N PRO A 8 24.20 9.23 -9.22
CA PRO A 8 25.23 8.72 -8.32
C PRO A 8 26.52 8.44 -9.09
N PRO A 9 27.70 8.63 -8.47
CA PRO A 9 28.94 8.15 -9.05
C PRO A 9 28.97 6.62 -9.13
N PRO A 10 29.89 6.03 -9.92
CA PRO A 10 30.20 4.60 -9.84
C PRO A 10 30.49 4.18 -8.40
N LEU A 11 30.00 3.02 -7.98
CA LEU A 11 30.23 2.49 -6.64
C LEU A 11 31.72 2.23 -6.42
N PRO A 12 32.37 2.86 -5.41
CA PRO A 12 33.77 2.60 -5.11
C PRO A 12 34.02 1.15 -4.69
N THR A 13 35.21 0.63 -5.00
CA THR A 13 35.60 -0.73 -4.60
C THR A 13 35.57 -0.90 -3.08
N GLY A 14 34.93 -1.96 -2.60
CA GLY A 14 34.83 -2.26 -1.17
C GLY A 14 33.72 -1.49 -0.44
N PHE A 15 32.90 -0.70 -1.14
CA PHE A 15 31.75 -0.01 -0.58
C PHE A 15 30.47 -0.81 -0.84
N LEU A 16 29.50 -0.66 0.06
CA LEU A 16 28.13 -1.16 -0.10
C LEU A 16 27.21 0.01 -0.42
N ARG A 17 26.36 -0.14 -1.42
CA ARG A 17 25.34 0.86 -1.78
C ARG A 17 23.96 0.38 -1.36
N VAL A 18 23.17 1.28 -0.78
CA VAL A 18 21.79 1.07 -0.37
C VAL A 18 20.91 2.06 -1.12
N ILE A 19 19.86 1.55 -1.77
CA ILE A 19 18.92 2.33 -2.55
C ILE A 19 17.49 1.90 -2.18
N PRO A 20 16.75 2.67 -1.36
CA PRO A 20 15.32 2.47 -1.24
C PRO A 20 14.64 2.86 -2.56
N LEU A 21 13.93 1.92 -3.18
CA LEU A 21 13.07 2.18 -4.34
C LEU A 21 11.60 2.37 -3.96
N GLY A 22 11.29 2.23 -2.67
CA GLY A 22 9.96 2.39 -2.10
C GLY A 22 9.96 2.24 -0.57
N GLY A 23 8.99 2.85 0.10
CA GLY A 23 8.81 2.76 1.55
C GLY A 23 9.59 3.79 2.39
N VAL A 24 10.24 4.78 1.76
CA VAL A 24 10.96 5.86 2.45
C VAL A 24 10.38 7.23 2.10
N GLY A 25 9.53 7.74 2.99
CA GLY A 25 8.76 8.97 2.79
C GLY A 25 7.27 8.72 2.65
N GLU A 26 6.85 7.46 2.77
CA GLU A 26 5.50 6.92 2.62
C GLU A 26 5.35 5.65 3.49
N ILE A 27 4.14 5.09 3.56
CA ILE A 27 3.84 3.78 4.18
C ILE A 27 3.26 2.89 3.09
N GLY A 28 4.07 1.96 2.57
CA GLY A 28 3.72 1.12 1.43
C GLY A 28 4.90 0.91 0.47
N ARG A 29 4.73 -0.03 -0.47
CA ARG A 29 5.68 -0.33 -1.57
C ARG A 29 7.12 -0.66 -1.10
N ASN A 30 7.32 -1.13 0.12
CA ASN A 30 8.66 -1.32 0.66
C ASN A 30 9.56 -2.14 -0.27
N MET A 31 10.70 -1.56 -0.63
CA MET A 31 11.72 -2.19 -1.47
C MET A 31 13.06 -1.49 -1.28
N ALA A 32 14.06 -2.21 -0.80
CA ALA A 32 15.44 -1.73 -0.71
C ALA A 32 16.39 -2.60 -1.53
N VAL A 33 17.29 -1.97 -2.29
CA VAL A 33 18.31 -2.64 -3.07
C VAL A 33 19.67 -2.41 -2.43
N LEU A 34 20.39 -3.49 -2.16
CA LEU A 34 21.77 -3.49 -1.68
C LEU A 34 22.68 -3.92 -2.82
N GLU A 35 23.68 -3.11 -3.16
CA GLU A 35 24.66 -3.39 -4.21
C GLU A 35 26.07 -3.49 -3.62
N TYR A 36 26.73 -4.62 -3.85
CA TYR A 36 28.11 -4.85 -3.44
C TYR A 36 28.82 -5.75 -4.45
N ASP A 37 30.03 -5.35 -4.88
CA ASP A 37 30.87 -6.09 -5.83
C ASP A 37 30.13 -6.44 -7.15
N GLY A 38 29.29 -5.52 -7.64
CA GLY A 38 28.48 -5.69 -8.84
C GLY A 38 27.27 -6.61 -8.70
N ARG A 39 27.02 -7.18 -7.51
CA ARG A 39 25.89 -8.06 -7.23
C ARG A 39 24.84 -7.35 -6.38
N LEU A 40 23.58 -7.75 -6.53
CA LEU A 40 22.42 -7.12 -5.93
C LEU A 40 21.71 -8.06 -4.95
N LEU A 41 21.22 -7.51 -3.84
CA LEU A 41 20.28 -8.16 -2.93
C LEU A 41 19.09 -7.23 -2.73
N ILE A 42 17.88 -7.74 -2.85
CA ILE A 42 16.66 -6.97 -2.61
C ILE A 42 16.10 -7.36 -1.25
N ILE A 43 15.62 -6.39 -0.48
CA ILE A 43 14.82 -6.58 0.73
C ILE A 43 13.42 -6.04 0.43
N ASP A 44 12.44 -6.95 0.44
CA ASP A 44 11.02 -6.75 0.13
C ASP A 44 10.73 -6.21 -1.27
N CYS A 45 9.48 -6.39 -1.71
CA CYS A 45 8.91 -5.78 -2.90
C CYS A 45 7.39 -5.66 -2.72
N GLY A 46 6.98 -4.54 -2.13
CA GLY A 46 5.59 -4.26 -1.77
C GLY A 46 4.73 -3.59 -2.83
N VAL A 47 3.47 -3.35 -2.47
CA VAL A 47 2.57 -2.39 -3.14
C VAL A 47 2.18 -1.25 -2.19
N LEU A 48 1.79 -0.12 -2.76
CA LEU A 48 1.04 0.94 -2.07
C LEU A 48 -0.39 0.96 -2.63
N PHE A 49 -1.37 1.22 -1.76
CA PHE A 49 -2.76 1.39 -2.17
C PHE A 49 -3.01 2.82 -2.70
N PRO A 50 -3.81 2.98 -3.75
CA PRO A 50 -4.04 4.26 -4.39
C PRO A 50 -4.82 5.24 -3.50
N GLU A 51 -4.51 6.53 -3.64
CA GLU A 51 -5.21 7.61 -2.97
C GLU A 51 -6.38 8.16 -3.80
N GLU A 52 -7.23 9.01 -3.22
CA GLU A 52 -8.38 9.63 -3.91
C GLU A 52 -7.98 10.39 -5.19
N HIS A 53 -6.77 10.93 -5.24
CA HIS A 53 -6.24 11.65 -6.40
C HIS A 53 -5.72 10.74 -7.53
N GLN A 54 -5.83 9.41 -7.38
CA GLN A 54 -5.36 8.40 -8.34
C GLN A 54 -6.54 7.54 -8.85
N PRO A 55 -7.54 8.16 -9.51
CA PRO A 55 -8.77 7.47 -9.88
C PRO A 55 -8.51 6.33 -10.88
N GLY A 56 -9.08 5.16 -10.56
CA GLY A 56 -9.00 3.95 -11.40
C GLY A 56 -7.67 3.20 -11.31
N VAL A 57 -6.72 3.64 -10.49
CA VAL A 57 -5.55 2.83 -10.14
C VAL A 57 -5.99 1.74 -9.16
N ASP A 58 -5.46 0.52 -9.31
CA ASP A 58 -5.68 -0.59 -8.38
C ASP A 58 -4.56 -0.69 -7.34
N LEU A 59 -3.31 -0.56 -7.79
CA LEU A 59 -2.09 -0.70 -6.98
C LEU A 59 -0.99 0.24 -7.50
N VAL A 60 -0.09 0.63 -6.62
CA VAL A 60 1.13 1.38 -6.96
C VAL A 60 2.36 0.54 -6.61
N LEU A 61 3.29 0.41 -7.54
CA LEU A 61 4.52 -0.39 -7.41
C LEU A 61 5.78 0.49 -7.28
N PRO A 62 6.88 -0.07 -6.76
CA PRO A 62 8.21 0.51 -6.93
C PRO A 62 8.56 0.67 -8.42
N ASP A 63 9.42 1.64 -8.73
CA ASP A 63 9.99 1.80 -10.06
C ASP A 63 11.18 0.86 -10.26
N PHE A 64 10.99 -0.16 -11.10
CA PHE A 64 12.02 -1.17 -11.40
C PHE A 64 13.04 -0.71 -12.44
N THR A 65 12.96 0.52 -12.95
CA THR A 65 13.88 1.03 -13.99
C THR A 65 15.34 0.89 -13.59
N HIS A 66 15.66 1.05 -12.31
CA HIS A 66 17.04 0.89 -11.81
C HIS A 66 17.59 -0.55 -11.93
N LEU A 67 16.71 -1.55 -12.01
CA LEU A 67 17.07 -2.98 -12.13
C LEU A 67 17.08 -3.47 -13.58
N GLN A 68 16.65 -2.64 -14.53
CA GLN A 68 16.68 -2.99 -15.95
C GLN A 68 18.10 -3.34 -16.37
N ASP A 69 18.22 -4.39 -17.18
CA ASP A 69 19.49 -4.97 -17.65
C ASP A 69 20.39 -5.59 -16.56
N ARG A 70 19.92 -5.68 -15.31
CA ARG A 70 20.66 -6.25 -14.17
C ARG A 70 19.94 -7.37 -13.44
N TRP A 71 18.94 -7.98 -14.07
CA TRP A 71 18.19 -9.09 -13.48
C TRP A 71 19.08 -10.26 -13.04
N ASP A 72 20.13 -10.56 -13.81
CA ASP A 72 21.11 -11.64 -13.53
C ASP A 72 22.12 -11.28 -12.43
N ASP A 73 22.17 -10.01 -12.01
CA ASP A 73 22.99 -9.54 -10.89
C ASP A 73 22.31 -9.74 -9.53
N ILE A 74 21.01 -10.01 -9.51
CA ILE A 74 20.24 -10.21 -8.29
C ILE A 74 20.52 -11.62 -7.76
N GLU A 75 21.08 -11.69 -6.55
CA GLU A 75 21.42 -12.94 -5.87
C GLU A 75 20.23 -13.54 -5.13
N ALA A 76 19.37 -12.70 -4.56
CA ALA A 76 18.16 -13.09 -3.87
C ALA A 76 17.24 -11.88 -3.60
N VAL A 77 15.96 -12.19 -3.37
CA VAL A 77 14.99 -11.26 -2.79
C VAL A 77 14.62 -11.77 -1.40
N ILE A 78 15.02 -11.04 -0.36
CA ILE A 78 14.68 -11.32 1.02
C ILE A 78 13.31 -10.73 1.34
N LEU A 79 12.37 -11.56 1.80
CA LEU A 79 11.02 -11.17 2.20
C LEU A 79 10.93 -11.21 3.73
N THR A 80 10.83 -10.05 4.35
CA THR A 80 10.82 -9.91 5.82
C THR A 80 9.55 -10.50 6.43
N HIS A 81 8.41 -10.28 5.78
CA HIS A 81 7.11 -10.84 6.17
C HIS A 81 6.09 -10.74 5.04
N GLY A 82 4.93 -11.40 5.20
CA GLY A 82 3.91 -11.56 4.15
C GLY A 82 2.84 -10.47 4.02
N HIS A 83 3.08 -9.22 4.44
CA HIS A 83 2.12 -8.14 4.15
C HIS A 83 2.17 -7.67 2.69
N GLU A 84 1.06 -7.14 2.19
CA GLU A 84 0.95 -6.68 0.79
C GLU A 84 1.96 -5.58 0.45
N ASP A 85 2.23 -4.68 1.38
CA ASP A 85 3.27 -3.65 1.27
C ASP A 85 4.71 -4.17 1.40
N HIS A 86 4.91 -5.49 1.49
CA HIS A 86 6.22 -6.13 1.46
C HIS A 86 6.34 -7.24 0.40
N ILE A 87 5.25 -7.93 0.04
CA ILE A 87 5.27 -9.02 -0.98
C ILE A 87 4.36 -8.77 -2.18
N GLY A 88 3.49 -7.75 -2.14
CA GLY A 88 2.46 -7.52 -3.15
C GLY A 88 3.02 -7.18 -4.53
N GLY A 89 4.24 -6.62 -4.59
CA GLY A 89 4.96 -6.26 -5.81
C GLY A 89 5.75 -7.42 -6.42
N VAL A 90 6.00 -8.50 -5.68
CA VAL A 90 6.81 -9.64 -6.13
C VAL A 90 6.31 -10.28 -7.44
N PRO A 91 5.00 -10.51 -7.66
CA PRO A 91 4.53 -11.06 -8.94
C PRO A 91 4.90 -10.17 -10.14
N TYR A 92 4.89 -8.85 -9.96
CA TYR A 92 5.25 -7.89 -10.98
C TYR A 92 6.76 -7.86 -11.21
N LEU A 93 7.55 -8.03 -10.15
CA LEU A 93 9.00 -8.15 -10.21
C LEU A 93 9.43 -9.40 -11.02
N ILE A 94 8.75 -10.54 -10.83
CA ILE A 94 8.96 -11.77 -11.63
C ILE A 94 8.59 -11.56 -13.09
N GLN A 95 7.46 -10.89 -13.35
CA GLN A 95 7.03 -10.55 -14.71
C GLN A 95 8.00 -9.60 -15.42
N ALA A 96 8.62 -8.66 -14.67
CA ALA A 96 9.58 -7.72 -15.21
C ALA A 96 10.92 -8.37 -15.62
N GLY A 97 11.34 -9.45 -14.94
CA GLY A 97 12.54 -10.18 -15.32
C GLY A 97 13.23 -10.97 -14.22
N LEU A 98 12.77 -10.87 -12.95
CA LEU A 98 13.42 -11.57 -11.85
C LEU A 98 13.41 -13.10 -12.03
N ARG A 99 14.58 -13.71 -11.80
CA ARG A 99 14.79 -15.17 -11.76
C ARG A 99 15.52 -15.64 -10.50
N ALA A 100 15.97 -14.71 -9.65
CA ALA A 100 16.67 -15.01 -8.41
C ALA A 100 15.72 -15.66 -7.37
N PRO A 101 16.26 -16.42 -6.40
CA PRO A 101 15.44 -17.03 -5.35
C PRO A 101 14.72 -15.99 -4.48
N LEU A 102 13.47 -16.31 -4.15
CA LEU A 102 12.64 -15.61 -3.17
C LEU A 102 12.86 -16.27 -1.80
N VAL A 103 13.36 -15.51 -0.84
CA VAL A 103 13.82 -16.03 0.45
C VAL A 103 12.93 -15.49 1.54
N GLY A 104 12.25 -16.34 2.29
CA GLY A 104 11.30 -15.89 3.30
C GLY A 104 10.98 -16.96 4.33
N SER A 105 10.27 -16.56 5.38
CA SER A 105 9.73 -17.51 6.35
C SER A 105 8.63 -18.36 5.73
N ARG A 106 8.37 -19.52 6.34
CA ARG A 106 7.35 -20.47 5.87
C ARG A 106 5.98 -19.82 5.66
N PHE A 107 5.52 -18.99 6.59
CA PHE A 107 4.24 -18.30 6.45
C PHE A 107 4.26 -17.27 5.30
N THR A 108 5.36 -16.52 5.17
CA THR A 108 5.54 -15.52 4.10
C THR A 108 5.51 -16.17 2.72
N LEU A 109 6.26 -17.27 2.54
CA LEU A 109 6.28 -18.02 1.28
C LEU A 109 4.94 -18.67 0.99
N GLY A 110 4.23 -19.22 1.99
CA GLY A 110 2.88 -19.75 1.78
C GLY A 110 1.87 -18.71 1.28
N LEU A 111 1.94 -17.46 1.78
CA LEU A 111 1.11 -16.37 1.26
C LEU A 111 1.51 -15.92 -0.13
N LEU A 112 2.81 -15.91 -0.42
CA LEU A 112 3.35 -15.56 -1.72
C LEU A 112 2.99 -16.60 -2.79
N ASP A 113 3.19 -17.89 -2.52
CA ASP A 113 2.86 -19.00 -3.42
C ASP A 113 1.39 -18.95 -3.87
N ALA A 114 0.48 -18.67 -2.94
CA ALA A 114 -0.93 -18.52 -3.27
C ALA A 114 -1.20 -17.33 -4.21
N LYS A 115 -0.44 -16.24 -4.07
CA LYS A 115 -0.51 -15.06 -4.96
C LYS A 115 0.11 -15.34 -6.34
N LEU A 116 1.21 -16.08 -6.39
CA LEU A 116 1.88 -16.48 -7.62
C LEU A 116 1.04 -17.49 -8.42
N THR A 117 0.43 -18.45 -7.73
CA THR A 117 -0.51 -19.44 -8.31
C THR A 117 -1.70 -18.75 -8.98
N GLU A 118 -2.29 -17.72 -8.36
CA GLU A 118 -3.39 -16.94 -8.97
C GLU A 118 -3.00 -16.29 -10.30
N ARG A 119 -1.70 -15.99 -10.47
CA ARG A 119 -1.13 -15.36 -11.67
C ARG A 119 -0.40 -16.35 -12.59
N ARG A 120 -0.37 -17.64 -12.22
CA ARG A 120 0.34 -18.71 -12.96
C ARG A 120 1.82 -18.38 -13.15
N LEU A 121 2.46 -17.87 -12.11
CA LEU A 121 3.88 -17.58 -12.08
C LEU A 121 4.59 -18.65 -11.27
N ASP A 122 5.75 -19.07 -11.76
CA ASP A 122 6.66 -19.95 -11.05
C ASP A 122 7.72 -19.11 -10.30
N SER A 123 8.17 -19.61 -9.15
CA SER A 123 9.22 -19.03 -8.32
C SER A 123 10.23 -20.09 -7.90
N ASP A 124 11.49 -19.67 -7.72
CA ASP A 124 12.45 -20.42 -6.91
C ASP A 124 12.35 -19.88 -5.48
N GLU A 125 12.03 -20.73 -4.51
CA GLU A 125 11.74 -20.34 -3.14
C GLU A 125 12.71 -21.00 -2.16
N THR A 126 13.26 -20.20 -1.26
CA THR A 126 14.15 -20.66 -0.19
C THR A 126 13.56 -20.31 1.17
N GLU A 127 13.04 -21.33 1.88
CA GLU A 127 12.54 -21.16 3.24
C GLU A 127 13.70 -20.90 4.21
N VAL A 128 13.54 -19.87 5.06
CA VAL A 128 14.47 -19.54 6.15
C VAL A 128 13.74 -19.38 7.47
N THR A 129 14.46 -19.61 8.57
CA THR A 129 13.94 -19.48 9.93
C THR A 129 14.82 -18.54 10.76
N ALA A 130 14.27 -18.01 11.85
CA ALA A 130 15.03 -17.16 12.77
C ALA A 130 16.21 -17.93 13.39
N GLY A 131 17.36 -17.27 13.51
CA GLY A 131 18.63 -17.86 13.93
C GLY A 131 19.43 -18.51 12.79
N GLN A 132 18.84 -18.66 11.60
CA GLN A 132 19.56 -19.18 10.43
C GLN A 132 20.45 -18.11 9.82
N THR A 133 21.59 -18.53 9.28
CA THR A 133 22.47 -17.71 8.44
C THR A 133 22.65 -18.37 7.09
N VAL A 134 22.41 -17.63 6.01
CA VAL A 134 22.50 -18.12 4.63
C VAL A 134 23.32 -17.14 3.80
N ARG A 135 24.03 -17.63 2.79
CA ARG A 135 24.85 -16.81 1.90
C ARG A 135 24.26 -16.79 0.49
N PHE A 136 24.10 -15.58 -0.06
CA PHE A 136 23.68 -15.33 -1.44
C PHE A 136 24.74 -14.44 -2.10
N GLY A 137 25.53 -15.00 -3.03
CA GLY A 137 26.71 -14.32 -3.58
C GLY A 137 27.64 -13.73 -2.50
N PRO A 138 27.91 -12.41 -2.50
CA PRO A 138 28.75 -11.77 -1.49
C PRO A 138 28.02 -11.42 -0.19
N PHE A 139 26.70 -11.65 -0.10
CA PHE A 139 25.87 -11.27 1.04
C PHE A 139 25.70 -12.45 1.99
N THR A 140 26.08 -12.26 3.27
CA THR A 140 25.76 -13.20 4.35
C THR A 140 24.59 -12.66 5.15
N CYS A 141 23.45 -13.34 5.10
CA CYS A 141 22.19 -12.92 5.69
C CYS A 141 21.90 -13.75 6.96
N GLU A 142 21.84 -13.09 8.12
CA GLU A 142 21.41 -13.67 9.40
C GLU A 142 19.98 -13.19 9.72
N PHE A 143 19.05 -14.12 9.91
CA PHE A 143 17.63 -13.84 10.13
C PHE A 143 17.29 -13.84 11.62
N VAL A 144 16.55 -12.84 12.09
CA VAL A 144 16.20 -12.67 13.51
C VAL A 144 14.69 -12.54 13.68
N ALA A 145 14.13 -13.23 14.68
CA ALA A 145 12.68 -13.18 14.93
C ALA A 145 12.26 -11.79 15.43
N VAL A 146 11.17 -11.26 14.86
CA VAL A 146 10.50 -10.07 15.35
C VAL A 146 9.00 -10.32 15.49
N ASN A 147 8.34 -9.64 16.43
CA ASN A 147 6.89 -9.61 16.51
C ASN A 147 6.35 -8.58 15.53
N HIS A 148 5.23 -8.89 14.90
CA HIS A 148 4.48 -7.94 14.11
C HIS A 148 2.99 -8.31 14.12
N SER A 149 2.16 -7.69 13.29
CA SER A 149 0.74 -8.06 13.12
C SER A 149 0.53 -9.22 12.13
N ILE A 150 1.57 -10.03 11.92
CA ILE A 150 1.56 -11.22 11.08
C ILE A 150 2.52 -12.26 11.69
N PRO A 151 2.24 -13.57 11.59
CA PRO A 151 3.18 -14.60 12.01
C PRO A 151 4.51 -14.55 11.25
N ASP A 152 5.56 -15.06 11.90
CA ASP A 152 6.83 -15.40 11.25
C ASP A 152 7.53 -14.24 10.53
N ALA A 153 7.34 -13.01 11.03
CA ALA A 153 8.13 -11.86 10.62
C ALA A 153 9.61 -12.01 11.03
N LEU A 154 10.49 -11.50 10.16
CA LEU A 154 11.94 -11.57 10.30
C LEU A 154 12.59 -10.20 10.07
N ALA A 155 13.52 -9.86 10.95
CA ALA A 155 14.58 -8.90 10.65
C ALA A 155 15.76 -9.61 9.96
N VAL A 156 16.62 -8.87 9.26
CA VAL A 156 17.78 -9.42 8.57
C VAL A 156 19.04 -8.57 8.80
N ALA A 157 20.13 -9.22 9.21
CA ALA A 157 21.47 -8.64 9.19
C ALA A 157 22.21 -9.11 7.93
N VAL A 158 22.53 -8.18 7.04
CA VAL A 158 23.26 -8.42 5.80
C VAL A 158 24.71 -7.99 5.98
N THR A 159 25.61 -8.96 6.00
CA THR A 159 27.05 -8.73 6.14
C THR A 159 27.76 -8.88 4.80
N THR A 160 28.58 -7.90 4.46
CA THR A 160 29.46 -7.88 3.27
C THR A 160 30.90 -7.52 3.68
N GLY A 161 31.81 -7.41 2.72
CA GLY A 161 33.16 -6.88 2.99
C GLY A 161 33.19 -5.40 3.39
N ALA A 162 32.14 -4.62 3.09
CA ALA A 162 32.03 -3.21 3.45
C ALA A 162 31.53 -2.97 4.89
N GLY A 163 30.85 -3.96 5.49
CA GLY A 163 30.21 -3.84 6.79
C GLY A 163 28.88 -4.60 6.90
N THR A 164 28.17 -4.35 7.99
CA THR A 164 26.87 -4.97 8.31
C THR A 164 25.73 -3.96 8.26
N VAL A 165 24.74 -4.22 7.42
CA VAL A 165 23.44 -3.54 7.42
C VAL A 165 22.45 -4.38 8.21
N PHE A 166 21.76 -3.78 9.19
CA PHE A 166 20.65 -4.43 9.87
C PHE A 166 19.34 -3.77 9.45
N HIS A 167 18.43 -4.56 8.86
CA HIS A 167 17.09 -4.14 8.51
C HIS A 167 16.11 -4.78 9.49
N THR A 168 15.37 -3.99 10.27
CA THR A 168 14.46 -4.54 11.30
C THR A 168 13.27 -5.29 10.69
N GLY A 169 12.97 -5.03 9.41
CA GLY A 169 11.63 -5.26 8.88
C GLY A 169 10.64 -4.43 9.68
N ASP A 170 9.37 -4.80 9.60
CA ASP A 170 8.34 -4.21 10.43
C ASP A 170 8.21 -4.99 11.73
N PHE A 171 8.13 -4.26 12.83
CA PHE A 171 8.15 -4.92 14.12
C PHE A 171 7.51 -4.12 15.25
N LYS A 172 7.10 -4.83 16.29
CA LYS A 172 6.90 -4.36 17.66
C LYS A 172 7.69 -5.24 18.62
N ALA A 173 7.80 -4.87 19.89
CA ALA A 173 8.44 -5.68 20.93
C ALA A 173 7.40 -6.17 21.96
N ASP A 174 6.42 -6.95 21.50
CA ASP A 174 5.41 -7.57 22.38
C ASP A 174 6.10 -8.58 23.32
N LEU A 175 5.96 -8.37 24.62
CA LEU A 175 6.61 -9.20 25.65
C LEU A 175 5.78 -10.43 26.04
N THR A 176 4.51 -10.49 25.62
CA THR A 176 3.59 -11.59 25.93
C THR A 176 2.75 -12.02 24.71
N PRO A 177 3.37 -12.21 23.53
CA PRO A 177 2.68 -12.48 22.27
C PRO A 177 1.87 -13.79 22.35
N LEU A 178 0.84 -13.91 21.51
CA LEU A 178 -0.10 -15.04 21.57
C LEU A 178 0.51 -16.36 21.09
N ASP A 179 1.47 -16.30 20.17
CA ASP A 179 2.19 -17.45 19.60
C ASP A 179 3.45 -17.83 20.39
N ASN A 180 3.74 -17.13 21.50
CA ASN A 180 4.95 -17.29 22.31
C ASN A 180 6.28 -17.09 21.55
N ARG A 181 6.24 -16.51 20.34
CA ARG A 181 7.44 -16.16 19.59
C ARG A 181 7.81 -14.72 19.93
N LEU A 182 8.87 -14.47 20.67
CA LEU A 182 9.29 -13.11 21.03
C LEU A 182 10.10 -12.45 19.92
N THR A 183 10.09 -11.13 19.90
CA THR A 183 11.17 -10.35 19.27
C THR A 183 12.48 -10.67 19.97
N ASP A 184 13.45 -11.18 19.21
CA ASP A 184 14.71 -11.67 19.75
C ASP A 184 15.67 -10.51 20.06
N MET A 185 15.35 -9.78 21.13
CA MET A 185 16.18 -8.70 21.66
C MET A 185 17.58 -9.19 22.06
N ALA A 186 17.74 -10.47 22.43
CA ALA A 186 19.05 -11.02 22.77
C ALA A 186 19.97 -11.06 21.55
N SER A 187 19.45 -11.43 20.39
CA SER A 187 20.18 -11.33 19.13
C SER A 187 20.46 -9.88 18.75
N PHE A 188 19.55 -8.93 19.02
CA PHE A 188 19.82 -7.51 18.78
C PHE A 188 20.99 -6.99 19.63
N TYR A 189 21.09 -7.38 20.91
CA TYR A 189 22.25 -7.05 21.74
C TYR A 189 23.55 -7.65 21.20
N LYS A 190 23.55 -8.94 20.80
CA LYS A 190 24.73 -9.60 20.22
C LYS A 190 25.17 -8.94 18.91
N LEU A 191 24.22 -8.55 18.05
CA LEU A 191 24.49 -7.79 16.83
C LEU A 191 25.11 -6.43 17.15
N GLY A 192 24.58 -5.73 18.15
CA GLY A 192 25.15 -4.46 18.60
C GLY A 192 26.55 -4.59 19.22
N GLU A 193 26.89 -5.74 19.83
CA GLU A 193 28.26 -6.04 20.28
C GLU A 193 29.21 -6.36 19.11
N ARG A 194 28.73 -7.10 18.10
CA ARG A 194 29.47 -7.39 16.87
C ARG A 194 29.73 -6.12 16.06
N GLY A 195 28.80 -5.18 16.12
CA GLY A 195 28.82 -3.91 15.42
C GLY A 195 27.85 -3.90 14.24
N VAL A 196 26.97 -2.89 14.21
CA VAL A 196 26.06 -2.60 13.10
C VAL A 196 26.52 -1.31 12.44
N ASP A 197 26.91 -1.37 11.17
CA ASP A 197 27.44 -0.22 10.44
C ASP A 197 26.31 0.70 9.95
N LEU A 198 25.19 0.12 9.51
CA LEU A 198 23.98 0.87 9.16
C LEU A 198 22.74 0.15 9.70
N LEU A 199 21.92 0.85 10.47
CA LEU A 199 20.60 0.39 10.88
C LEU A 199 19.53 1.04 10.00
N MET A 200 18.72 0.20 9.34
CA MET A 200 17.47 0.55 8.69
C MET A 200 16.31 0.06 9.56
N SER A 201 15.51 0.97 10.10
CA SER A 201 14.47 0.62 11.09
C SER A 201 13.10 1.21 10.78
N ASP A 202 12.05 0.41 10.98
CA ASP A 202 10.64 0.80 10.94
C ASP A 202 10.39 2.06 11.77
N SER A 203 9.76 3.06 11.16
CA SER A 203 9.50 4.37 11.76
C SER A 203 8.02 4.66 11.97
N THR A 204 7.12 3.75 11.60
CA THR A 204 5.67 3.98 11.48
C THR A 204 5.06 4.64 12.71
N ASN A 205 5.48 4.22 13.91
CA ASN A 205 4.99 4.77 15.18
C ASN A 205 6.05 5.56 15.96
N ALA A 206 7.07 6.11 15.28
CA ALA A 206 8.15 6.83 15.94
C ALA A 206 7.73 8.15 16.60
N ASP A 207 6.59 8.72 16.20
CA ASP A 207 5.96 9.88 16.85
C ASP A 207 4.93 9.50 17.92
N VAL A 208 4.66 8.22 18.12
CA VAL A 208 3.79 7.70 19.18
C VAL A 208 4.63 7.44 20.45
N PRO A 209 4.34 8.12 21.58
CA PRO A 209 5.10 7.94 22.81
C PRO A 209 4.82 6.59 23.48
N GLY A 210 5.76 6.14 24.31
CA GLY A 210 5.58 4.96 25.15
C GLY A 210 5.83 3.64 24.42
N VAL A 211 5.09 2.60 24.78
CA VAL A 211 5.20 1.25 24.23
C VAL A 211 3.83 0.77 23.76
N VAL A 212 3.79 -0.08 22.75
CA VAL A 212 2.54 -0.69 22.28
C VAL A 212 2.03 -1.71 23.30
N ALA A 213 0.71 -1.77 23.47
CA ALA A 213 0.08 -2.77 24.32
C ALA A 213 0.20 -4.19 23.71
N THR A 214 0.14 -5.22 24.55
CA THR A 214 0.25 -6.61 24.08
C THR A 214 -1.02 -7.05 23.34
N GLU A 215 -0.86 -7.93 22.34
CA GLU A 215 -2.02 -8.56 21.66
C GLU A 215 -2.90 -9.35 22.65
N ARG A 216 -2.31 -9.85 23.75
CA ARG A 216 -3.02 -10.62 24.76
C ARG A 216 -4.15 -9.85 25.44
N ASP A 217 -4.02 -8.53 25.53
CA ASP A 217 -5.01 -7.66 26.16
C ASP A 217 -6.28 -7.51 25.30
N ILE A 218 -6.22 -7.85 24.00
CA ILE A 218 -7.35 -7.69 23.08
C ILE A 218 -8.43 -8.77 23.27
N GLY A 219 -8.04 -10.01 23.58
CA GLY A 219 -8.97 -11.14 23.71
C GLY A 219 -10.12 -10.88 24.71
N PRO A 220 -9.82 -10.49 25.96
CA PRO A 220 -10.86 -10.16 26.94
C PRO A 220 -11.78 -9.02 26.51
N VAL A 221 -11.26 -8.05 25.74
CA VAL A 221 -12.05 -6.94 25.23
C VAL A 221 -13.00 -7.40 24.13
N LEU A 222 -12.53 -8.26 23.21
CA LEU A 222 -13.38 -8.90 22.20
C LEU A 222 -14.45 -9.77 22.85
N ASP A 223 -14.11 -10.61 23.83
CA ASP A 223 -15.08 -11.44 24.56
C ASP A 223 -16.21 -10.61 25.16
N ARG A 224 -15.86 -9.47 25.77
CA ARG A 224 -16.83 -8.54 26.34
C ARG A 224 -17.71 -7.91 25.27
N VAL A 225 -17.12 -7.29 24.24
CA VAL A 225 -17.88 -6.56 23.20
C VAL A 225 -18.78 -7.51 22.40
N VAL A 226 -18.28 -8.70 22.04
CA VAL A 226 -19.07 -9.71 21.32
C VAL A 226 -20.16 -10.31 22.21
N GLY A 227 -19.88 -10.50 23.50
CA GLY A 227 -20.84 -11.03 24.47
C GLY A 227 -21.96 -10.05 24.83
N GLU A 228 -21.71 -8.74 24.76
CA GLU A 228 -22.71 -7.68 24.98
C GLU A 228 -23.68 -7.51 23.79
N ALA A 229 -23.27 -7.93 22.59
CA ALA A 229 -24.08 -7.79 21.37
C ALA A 229 -25.27 -8.76 21.36
N SER A 230 -26.49 -8.23 21.19
CA SER A 230 -27.73 -9.03 21.14
C SER A 230 -28.08 -9.55 19.74
N GLY A 231 -27.53 -8.95 18.69
CA GLY A 231 -27.80 -9.30 17.29
C GLY A 231 -26.62 -10.02 16.61
N ARG A 232 -26.55 -9.88 15.28
CA ARG A 232 -25.44 -10.41 14.48
C ARG A 232 -24.19 -9.58 14.74
N VAL A 233 -23.04 -10.24 14.80
CA VAL A 233 -21.75 -9.56 15.00
C VAL A 233 -20.91 -9.70 13.74
N PHE A 234 -20.36 -8.58 13.28
CA PHE A 234 -19.44 -8.52 12.15
C PHE A 234 -18.10 -8.02 12.67
N VAL A 235 -17.05 -8.83 12.55
CA VAL A 235 -15.69 -8.43 12.92
C VAL A 235 -14.89 -8.20 11.65
N VAL A 236 -14.31 -7.03 11.53
CA VAL A 236 -13.44 -6.67 10.42
C VAL A 236 -12.00 -6.50 10.89
N CYS A 237 -11.06 -7.16 10.20
CA CYS A 237 -9.63 -7.01 10.42
C CYS A 237 -8.85 -7.29 9.12
N THR A 238 -7.54 -7.03 9.15
CA THR A 238 -6.65 -7.39 8.05
C THR A 238 -6.52 -8.91 7.95
N SER A 239 -6.62 -9.45 6.73
CA SER A 239 -6.61 -10.91 6.51
C SER A 239 -5.27 -11.59 6.81
N SER A 240 -4.20 -10.82 6.97
CA SER A 240 -2.88 -11.29 7.39
C SER A 240 -2.73 -11.40 8.91
N HIS A 241 -3.62 -10.79 9.70
CA HIS A 241 -3.49 -10.77 11.17
C HIS A 241 -4.03 -12.06 11.80
N VAL A 242 -3.30 -13.16 11.59
CA VAL A 242 -3.68 -14.52 12.03
C VAL A 242 -3.92 -14.59 13.54
N GLN A 243 -3.11 -13.90 14.33
CA GLN A 243 -3.27 -13.84 15.78
C GLN A 243 -4.61 -13.20 16.17
N ARG A 244 -5.02 -12.11 15.50
CA ARG A 244 -6.33 -11.50 15.69
C ARG A 244 -7.45 -12.43 15.26
N ILE A 245 -7.30 -13.10 14.12
CA ILE A 245 -8.28 -14.08 13.65
C ILE A 245 -8.47 -15.20 14.68
N GLN A 246 -7.39 -15.73 15.26
CA GLN A 246 -7.46 -16.73 16.32
C GLN A 246 -8.24 -16.23 17.54
N GLN A 247 -8.02 -14.98 17.95
CA GLN A 247 -8.79 -14.37 19.04
C GLN A 247 -10.28 -14.30 18.70
N VAL A 248 -10.63 -13.87 17.48
CA VAL A 248 -12.02 -13.81 17.02
C VAL A 248 -12.68 -15.20 17.03
N LEU A 249 -11.98 -16.24 16.57
CA LEU A 249 -12.49 -17.61 16.62
C LEU A 249 -12.67 -18.09 18.07
N ASN A 250 -11.73 -17.79 18.96
CA ASN A 250 -11.85 -18.12 20.38
C ASN A 250 -13.04 -17.40 21.03
N THR A 251 -13.22 -16.11 20.73
CA THR A 251 -14.35 -15.30 21.20
C THR A 251 -15.68 -15.83 20.66
N ALA A 252 -15.75 -16.20 19.38
CA ALA A 252 -16.95 -16.80 18.80
C ALA A 252 -17.34 -18.08 19.55
N ARG A 253 -16.37 -18.96 19.82
CA ARG A 253 -16.59 -20.18 20.62
C ARG A 253 -17.06 -19.85 22.03
N ASN A 254 -16.43 -18.90 22.71
CA ASN A 254 -16.76 -18.52 24.10
C ASN A 254 -18.15 -17.87 24.22
N SER A 255 -18.59 -17.16 23.18
CA SER A 255 -19.93 -16.55 23.07
C SER A 255 -20.95 -17.47 22.41
N GLU A 256 -20.60 -18.73 22.16
CA GLU A 256 -21.43 -19.73 21.50
C GLU A 256 -22.02 -19.28 20.15
N ARG A 257 -21.24 -18.49 19.40
CA ARG A 257 -21.52 -18.03 18.03
C ARG A 257 -20.78 -18.89 17.01
N HIS A 258 -21.39 -19.10 15.85
CA HIS A 258 -20.76 -19.74 14.69
C HIS A 258 -20.24 -18.69 13.72
N VAL A 259 -19.16 -19.03 13.01
CA VAL A 259 -18.41 -18.08 12.18
C VAL A 259 -18.64 -18.33 10.69
N ALA A 260 -19.03 -17.28 9.96
CA ALA A 260 -18.88 -17.22 8.51
C ALA A 260 -17.65 -16.36 8.17
N ILE A 261 -16.81 -16.83 7.24
CA ILE A 261 -15.62 -16.09 6.80
C ILE A 261 -15.90 -15.52 5.41
N ILE A 262 -15.84 -14.20 5.27
CA ILE A 262 -16.22 -13.49 4.04
C ILE A 262 -15.05 -12.66 3.51
N GLY A 263 -14.77 -12.84 2.22
CA GLY A 263 -13.69 -12.15 1.51
C GLY A 263 -12.62 -13.14 1.06
N ARG A 264 -12.23 -13.06 -0.22
CA ARG A 264 -11.31 -14.03 -0.84
C ARG A 264 -9.97 -14.12 -0.12
N SER A 265 -9.36 -12.98 0.22
CA SER A 265 -8.09 -12.95 0.94
C SER A 265 -8.20 -13.50 2.36
N MET A 266 -9.30 -13.22 3.07
CA MET A 266 -9.53 -13.77 4.41
C MET A 266 -9.66 -15.29 4.38
N VAL A 267 -10.51 -15.84 3.50
CA VAL A 267 -10.69 -17.29 3.35
C VAL A 267 -9.36 -17.98 3.00
N ARG A 268 -8.62 -17.42 2.02
CA ARG A 268 -7.34 -17.96 1.58
C ARG A 268 -6.30 -17.95 2.70
N ASN A 269 -6.13 -16.83 3.39
CA ASN A 269 -5.13 -16.70 4.44
C ASN A 269 -5.46 -17.54 5.68
N VAL A 270 -6.74 -17.66 6.04
CA VAL A 270 -7.19 -18.57 7.11
C VAL A 270 -6.82 -20.01 6.78
N ARG A 271 -7.08 -20.45 5.55
CA ARG A 271 -6.74 -21.79 5.09
C ARG A 271 -5.23 -22.05 5.14
N ILE A 272 -4.43 -21.12 4.61
CA ILE A 272 -2.96 -21.23 4.63
C ILE A 272 -2.46 -21.28 6.08
N ALA A 273 -2.97 -20.41 6.95
CA ALA A 273 -2.58 -20.38 8.36
C ALA A 273 -2.95 -21.68 9.09
N GLU A 274 -4.11 -22.28 8.79
CA GLU A 274 -4.53 -23.56 9.35
C GLU A 274 -3.67 -24.72 8.83
N GLU A 275 -3.47 -24.82 7.50
CA GLU A 275 -2.67 -25.87 6.87
C GLU A 275 -1.20 -25.86 7.35
N LEU A 276 -0.64 -24.67 7.61
CA LEU A 276 0.71 -24.51 8.12
C LEU A 276 0.82 -24.55 9.66
N GLY A 277 -0.32 -24.58 10.38
CA GLY A 277 -0.35 -24.71 11.84
C GLY A 277 -0.21 -23.40 12.64
N TYR A 278 -0.36 -22.23 12.02
CA TYR A 278 -0.39 -20.92 12.70
C TYR A 278 -1.78 -20.54 13.22
N LEU A 279 -2.83 -21.20 12.74
CA LEU A 279 -4.21 -21.00 13.16
C LEU A 279 -4.84 -22.34 13.54
N THR A 280 -5.60 -22.38 14.63
CA THR A 280 -6.43 -23.52 15.00
C THR A 280 -7.89 -23.14 14.83
N VAL A 281 -8.59 -23.82 13.93
CA VAL A 281 -10.03 -23.69 13.74
C VAL A 281 -10.75 -24.84 14.47
N PRO A 282 -11.52 -24.58 15.53
CA PRO A 282 -12.28 -25.62 16.20
C PRO A 282 -13.29 -26.28 15.25
N PRO A 283 -13.39 -27.63 15.23
CA PRO A 283 -14.34 -28.34 14.38
C PRO A 283 -15.78 -27.86 14.60
N GLY A 284 -16.49 -27.58 13.51
CA GLY A 284 -17.89 -27.14 13.54
C GLY A 284 -18.11 -25.68 13.94
N LEU A 285 -17.06 -24.91 14.28
CA LEU A 285 -17.19 -23.48 14.60
C LEU A 285 -17.41 -22.64 13.34
N VAL A 286 -16.64 -22.92 12.29
CA VAL A 286 -16.76 -22.23 10.99
C VAL A 286 -17.73 -23.02 10.12
N LEU A 287 -18.76 -22.33 9.63
CA LEU A 287 -19.83 -22.91 8.81
C LEU A 287 -19.91 -22.21 7.44
N SER A 288 -20.68 -22.80 6.51
CA SER A 288 -20.98 -22.13 5.24
C SER A 288 -21.84 -20.88 5.48
N VAL A 289 -21.83 -19.95 4.52
CA VAL A 289 -22.61 -18.71 4.62
C VAL A 289 -24.10 -19.00 4.76
N GLU A 290 -24.60 -19.99 4.02
CA GLU A 290 -25.98 -20.45 4.07
C GLU A 290 -26.32 -20.99 5.47
N GLN A 291 -25.47 -21.86 6.02
CA GLN A 291 -25.66 -22.44 7.35
C GLN A 291 -25.65 -21.38 8.46
N VAL A 292 -24.79 -20.35 8.36
CA VAL A 292 -24.77 -19.25 9.34
C VAL A 292 -26.02 -18.39 9.21
N ASN A 293 -26.51 -18.14 8.00
CA ASN A 293 -27.74 -17.37 7.77
C ASN A 293 -29.02 -18.05 8.29
N ASP A 294 -29.00 -19.37 8.47
CA ASP A 294 -30.10 -20.14 9.07
C ASP A 294 -30.12 -20.09 10.62
N LEU A 295 -29.09 -19.52 11.25
CA LEU A 295 -28.99 -19.42 12.71
C LEU A 295 -29.77 -18.21 13.26
N PRO A 296 -30.17 -18.25 14.55
CA PRO A 296 -30.59 -17.05 15.28
C PRO A 296 -29.51 -15.96 15.25
N ALA A 297 -29.92 -14.68 15.19
CA ALA A 297 -29.00 -13.56 15.02
C ALA A 297 -27.89 -13.48 16.10
N ASP A 298 -28.24 -13.78 17.35
CA ASP A 298 -27.32 -13.83 18.51
C ASP A 298 -26.32 -15.00 18.45
N ARG A 299 -26.48 -15.91 17.49
CA ARG A 299 -25.58 -17.05 17.24
C ARG A 299 -24.70 -16.87 16.01
N MET A 300 -24.78 -15.72 15.35
CA MET A 300 -24.02 -15.41 14.13
C MET A 300 -22.81 -14.52 14.44
N LEU A 301 -21.65 -14.89 13.91
CA LEU A 301 -20.49 -14.01 13.78
C LEU A 301 -19.97 -14.07 12.35
N VAL A 302 -19.68 -12.92 11.76
CA VAL A 302 -19.11 -12.81 10.41
C VAL A 302 -17.73 -12.18 10.52
N LEU A 303 -16.69 -12.94 10.19
CA LEU A 303 -15.33 -12.43 10.05
C LEU A 303 -15.12 -12.00 8.60
N CYS A 304 -14.81 -10.73 8.37
CA CYS A 304 -14.76 -10.17 7.02
C CYS A 304 -13.61 -9.20 6.75
N THR A 305 -13.36 -8.93 5.47
CA THR A 305 -12.43 -7.89 5.00
C THR A 305 -13.11 -6.53 4.86
N GLY A 306 -12.32 -5.47 4.68
CA GLY A 306 -12.82 -4.11 4.43
C GLY A 306 -12.55 -3.12 5.56
N SER A 307 -11.51 -3.37 6.36
CA SER A 307 -11.16 -2.53 7.51
C SER A 307 -10.74 -1.12 7.13
N GLN A 308 -10.29 -0.90 5.89
CA GLN A 308 -9.78 0.39 5.42
C GLN A 308 -10.78 1.13 4.51
N GLY A 309 -12.04 0.69 4.45
CA GLY A 309 -13.06 1.32 3.61
C GLY A 309 -12.91 1.01 2.12
N GLU A 310 -12.19 -0.06 1.76
CA GLU A 310 -11.94 -0.45 0.39
C GLU A 310 -13.26 -0.76 -0.32
N PRO A 311 -13.61 -0.11 -1.45
CA PRO A 311 -14.94 -0.23 -2.05
C PRO A 311 -15.35 -1.66 -2.42
N ALA A 312 -14.39 -2.47 -2.92
CA ALA A 312 -14.63 -3.84 -3.35
C ALA A 312 -14.66 -4.86 -2.19
N ALA A 313 -14.27 -4.46 -0.98
CA ALA A 313 -14.16 -5.37 0.15
C ALA A 313 -15.53 -5.76 0.73
N ALA A 314 -15.54 -6.82 1.53
CA ALA A 314 -16.76 -7.45 2.03
C ALA A 314 -17.62 -6.46 2.82
N LEU A 315 -17.04 -5.79 3.83
CA LEU A 315 -17.77 -4.85 4.69
C LEU A 315 -18.40 -3.69 3.89
N SER A 316 -17.64 -3.07 2.98
CA SER A 316 -18.12 -1.96 2.14
C SER A 316 -19.30 -2.38 1.26
N ARG A 317 -19.23 -3.58 0.67
CA ARG A 317 -20.35 -4.13 -0.11
C ARG A 317 -21.56 -4.45 0.75
N MET A 318 -21.37 -4.94 1.97
CA MET A 318 -22.48 -5.18 2.91
C MET A 318 -23.14 -3.88 3.37
N ALA A 319 -22.34 -2.84 3.64
CA ALA A 319 -22.83 -1.51 4.05
C ALA A 319 -23.59 -0.78 2.93
N THR A 320 -23.31 -1.11 1.66
CA THR A 320 -23.99 -0.54 0.49
C THR A 320 -25.12 -1.41 -0.05
N GLY A 321 -25.41 -2.56 0.58
CA GLY A 321 -26.44 -3.52 0.11
C GLY A 321 -26.08 -4.24 -1.20
N GLN A 322 -24.80 -4.24 -1.58
CA GLN A 322 -24.28 -4.88 -2.80
C GLN A 322 -23.65 -6.26 -2.55
N HIS A 323 -23.58 -6.70 -1.30
CA HIS A 323 -23.12 -8.05 -0.96
C HIS A 323 -24.26 -9.06 -1.11
N LYS A 324 -23.98 -10.19 -1.75
CA LYS A 324 -25.02 -11.16 -2.16
C LYS A 324 -25.75 -11.83 -0.98
N ASP A 325 -25.05 -12.09 0.13
CA ASP A 325 -25.58 -12.90 1.24
C ASP A 325 -25.90 -12.08 2.51
N PHE A 326 -25.44 -10.83 2.58
CA PHE A 326 -25.51 -10.03 3.79
C PHE A 326 -25.82 -8.57 3.44
N THR A 327 -26.77 -7.98 4.16
CA THR A 327 -27.02 -6.54 4.19
C THR A 327 -27.06 -6.13 5.66
N LEU A 328 -26.30 -5.08 6.00
CA LEU A 328 -26.20 -4.57 7.36
C LEU A 328 -27.40 -3.68 7.67
N ALA A 329 -27.96 -3.83 8.87
CA ALA A 329 -29.17 -3.14 9.29
C ALA A 329 -29.18 -2.90 10.81
N GLU A 330 -30.23 -2.23 11.28
CA GLU A 330 -30.48 -1.98 12.69
C GLU A 330 -30.44 -3.28 13.51
N GLY A 331 -29.72 -3.24 14.64
CA GLY A 331 -29.52 -4.39 15.53
C GLY A 331 -28.24 -5.21 15.24
N ASP A 332 -27.53 -4.94 14.15
CA ASP A 332 -26.20 -5.50 13.91
C ASP A 332 -25.12 -4.72 14.69
N ALA A 333 -24.05 -5.43 15.08
CA ALA A 333 -22.84 -4.82 15.61
C ALA A 333 -21.66 -5.04 14.66
N VAL A 334 -20.93 -3.97 14.31
CA VAL A 334 -19.70 -4.03 13.50
C VAL A 334 -18.50 -3.60 14.35
N ILE A 335 -17.55 -4.51 14.52
CA ILE A 335 -16.34 -4.33 15.31
C ILE A 335 -15.14 -4.14 14.38
N PHE A 336 -14.58 -2.93 14.38
CA PHE A 336 -13.36 -2.60 13.65
C PHE A 336 -12.11 -3.05 14.43
N ALA A 337 -11.77 -4.34 14.35
CA ALA A 337 -10.60 -4.94 15.00
C ALA A 337 -9.28 -4.61 14.27
N SER A 338 -9.11 -3.36 13.84
CA SER A 338 -7.99 -2.84 13.05
C SER A 338 -7.73 -1.36 13.40
N SER A 339 -6.57 -0.83 13.01
CA SER A 339 -6.29 0.63 13.03
C SER A 339 -6.51 1.24 11.65
N LEU A 340 -6.60 2.57 11.62
CA LEU A 340 -6.55 3.35 10.39
C LEU A 340 -5.12 3.31 9.85
N ILE A 341 -4.96 2.91 8.59
CA ILE A 341 -3.71 3.13 7.85
C ILE A 341 -3.72 4.61 7.42
N PRO A 342 -2.64 5.38 7.67
CA PRO A 342 -2.54 6.76 7.20
C PRO A 342 -2.84 6.88 5.70
N GLY A 343 -3.71 7.83 5.33
CA GLY A 343 -4.21 8.02 3.97
C GLY A 343 -5.61 7.45 3.72
N ASN A 344 -6.06 6.47 4.52
CA ASN A 344 -7.37 5.83 4.36
C ASN A 344 -8.46 6.40 5.28
N GLU A 345 -8.17 7.44 6.07
CA GLU A 345 -9.08 7.96 7.09
C GLU A 345 -10.44 8.34 6.50
N SER A 346 -10.45 9.08 5.39
CA SER A 346 -11.67 9.51 4.72
C SER A 346 -12.55 8.34 4.27
N ALA A 347 -11.94 7.27 3.73
CA ALA A 347 -12.67 6.09 3.28
C ALA A 347 -13.31 5.33 4.46
N VAL A 348 -12.56 5.16 5.55
CA VAL A 348 -13.06 4.48 6.75
C VAL A 348 -14.15 5.29 7.43
N TYR A 349 -13.99 6.61 7.58
CA TYR A 349 -15.02 7.45 8.20
C TYR A 349 -16.31 7.48 7.38
N ARG A 350 -16.25 7.53 6.05
CA ARG A 350 -17.45 7.41 5.20
C ARG A 350 -18.15 6.06 5.38
N LEU A 351 -17.40 4.98 5.56
CA LEU A 351 -17.96 3.67 5.83
C LEU A 351 -18.62 3.62 7.20
N ILE A 352 -17.95 4.13 8.25
CA ILE A 352 -18.50 4.22 9.61
C ILE A 352 -19.80 5.04 9.61
N ASP A 353 -19.81 6.20 8.96
CA ASP A 353 -21.00 7.06 8.87
C ASP A 353 -22.16 6.32 8.18
N ARG A 354 -21.88 5.61 7.08
CA ARG A 354 -22.90 4.81 6.37
C ARG A 354 -23.49 3.72 7.26
N LEU A 355 -22.65 3.02 8.02
CA LEU A 355 -23.08 2.01 8.98
C LEU A 355 -23.96 2.63 10.08
N ALA A 356 -23.53 3.77 10.62
CA ALA A 356 -24.28 4.51 11.63
C ALA A 356 -25.66 4.96 11.11
N TYR A 357 -25.74 5.47 9.88
CA TYR A 357 -27.03 5.81 9.24
C TYR A 357 -27.95 4.59 9.03
N ALA A 358 -27.38 3.40 8.89
CA ALA A 358 -28.14 2.14 8.79
C ALA A 358 -28.59 1.59 10.15
N GLY A 359 -28.29 2.28 11.27
CA GLY A 359 -28.64 1.86 12.62
C GLY A 359 -27.74 0.75 13.20
N VAL A 360 -26.58 0.52 12.59
CA VAL A 360 -25.60 -0.47 13.06
C VAL A 360 -24.83 0.09 14.25
N ASP A 361 -24.60 -0.74 15.27
CA ASP A 361 -23.71 -0.40 16.38
C ASP A 361 -22.25 -0.56 15.95
N VAL A 362 -21.53 0.55 15.84
CA VAL A 362 -20.15 0.57 15.33
C VAL A 362 -19.15 0.72 16.48
N ILE A 363 -18.38 -0.34 16.73
CA ILE A 363 -17.34 -0.37 17.75
C ILE A 363 -15.97 -0.19 17.09
N THR A 364 -15.29 0.91 17.43
CA THR A 364 -13.93 1.20 17.01
C THR A 364 -12.97 1.29 18.20
N ARG A 365 -11.68 1.52 17.94
CA ARG A 365 -10.66 1.76 18.97
C ARG A 365 -11.02 2.90 19.93
N GLN A 366 -11.82 3.87 19.50
CA GLN A 366 -12.25 4.99 20.34
C GLN A 366 -13.21 4.56 21.45
N GLN A 367 -14.07 3.57 21.18
CA GLN A 367 -15.04 3.04 22.13
C GLN A 367 -14.46 1.94 23.00
N ALA A 368 -13.60 1.08 22.44
CA ALA A 368 -12.97 -0.02 23.16
C ALA A 368 -11.56 -0.29 22.63
N PRO A 369 -10.60 -0.71 23.48
CA PRO A 369 -9.25 -1.06 23.03
C PRO A 369 -9.24 -2.43 22.32
N ILE A 370 -9.87 -2.51 21.13
CA ILE A 370 -10.02 -3.74 20.32
C ILE A 370 -8.91 -3.93 19.27
N HIS A 371 -7.88 -3.09 19.31
CA HIS A 371 -6.74 -3.18 18.40
C HIS A 371 -5.47 -2.62 19.03
N VAL A 372 -4.35 -3.29 18.78
CA VAL A 372 -2.99 -2.81 19.01
C VAL A 372 -2.23 -2.79 17.68
N SER A 373 -1.34 -1.82 17.53
CA SER A 373 -0.54 -1.68 16.31
C SER A 373 0.41 -2.86 16.12
N GLY A 374 0.80 -3.12 14.88
CA GLY A 374 1.90 -4.01 14.54
C GLY A 374 3.29 -3.38 14.72
N HIS A 375 3.38 -2.05 14.85
CA HIS A 375 4.65 -1.31 14.78
C HIS A 375 5.06 -0.71 16.13
N ALA A 376 6.35 -0.78 16.45
CA ALA A 376 6.96 -0.31 17.68
C ALA A 376 6.76 1.19 17.92
N ALA A 377 6.34 1.56 19.13
CA ALA A 377 6.26 2.95 19.54
C ALA A 377 7.64 3.49 19.96
N ALA A 378 7.74 4.81 20.17
CA ALA A 378 9.01 5.49 20.45
C ALA A 378 9.86 4.87 21.58
N GLY A 379 9.23 4.30 22.61
CA GLY A 379 9.92 3.62 23.71
C GLY A 379 10.57 2.30 23.30
N GLU A 380 9.88 1.48 22.50
CA GLU A 380 10.41 0.22 21.95
C GLU A 380 11.52 0.51 20.92
N LEU A 381 11.30 1.49 20.04
CA LEU A 381 12.32 1.95 19.08
C LEU A 381 13.58 2.45 19.79
N THR A 382 13.42 3.20 20.89
CA THR A 382 14.54 3.64 21.74
C THR A 382 15.29 2.44 22.31
N ALA A 383 14.59 1.41 22.79
CA ALA A 383 15.22 0.20 23.31
C ALA A 383 16.05 -0.52 22.22
N VAL A 384 15.51 -0.65 21.00
CA VAL A 384 16.22 -1.25 19.85
C VAL A 384 17.46 -0.44 19.48
N LEU A 385 17.36 0.89 19.39
CA LEU A 385 18.50 1.77 19.13
C LEU A 385 19.61 1.60 20.19
N THR A 386 19.23 1.46 21.46
CA THR A 386 20.21 1.25 22.55
C THR A 386 20.80 -0.16 22.57
N ALA A 387 20.09 -1.17 22.07
CA ALA A 387 20.61 -2.53 21.95
C ALA A 387 21.61 -2.64 20.80
N LEU A 388 21.27 -2.09 19.63
CA LEU A 388 22.06 -2.20 18.40
C LEU A 388 23.23 -1.23 18.33
N ARG A 389 23.13 -0.05 18.97
CA ARG A 389 24.18 0.99 18.98
C ARG A 389 24.82 1.23 17.59
N PRO A 390 24.01 1.51 16.55
CA PRO A 390 24.50 1.52 15.18
C PRO A 390 25.44 2.70 14.92
N ARG A 391 26.42 2.51 14.03
CA ARG A 391 27.35 3.58 13.61
C ARG A 391 26.66 4.63 12.75
N ASN A 392 25.74 4.21 11.90
CA ASN A 392 24.91 5.05 11.05
C ASN A 392 23.44 4.60 11.16
N PHE A 393 22.50 5.53 11.01
CA PHE A 393 21.07 5.25 11.11
C PHE A 393 20.31 5.85 9.94
N MET A 394 19.45 5.04 9.32
CA MET A 394 18.55 5.46 8.26
C MET A 394 17.13 5.00 8.63
N PRO A 395 16.26 5.90 9.12
CA PRO A 395 14.87 5.54 9.32
C PRO A 395 14.21 5.17 7.98
N VAL A 396 13.43 4.09 7.98
CA VAL A 396 12.65 3.61 6.84
C VAL A 396 11.22 3.30 7.29
N HIS A 397 10.33 2.91 6.38
CA HIS A 397 8.93 2.60 6.64
C HIS A 397 8.20 3.73 7.37
N GLY A 398 7.88 4.80 6.62
CA GLY A 398 7.16 5.94 7.17
C GLY A 398 7.24 7.22 6.35
N GLU A 399 6.18 8.03 6.45
CA GLU A 399 6.15 9.42 5.99
C GLU A 399 7.23 10.31 6.62
N GLY A 400 7.51 11.46 5.98
CA GLY A 400 8.56 12.37 6.42
C GLY A 400 8.48 12.84 7.88
N ARG A 401 7.28 12.89 8.49
CA ARG A 401 7.13 13.18 9.94
C ARG A 401 7.64 12.04 10.82
N HIS A 402 7.35 10.80 10.44
CA HIS A 402 7.79 9.59 11.14
C HIS A 402 9.31 9.46 11.08
N LEU A 403 9.88 9.58 9.87
CA LEU A 403 11.33 9.47 9.66
C LEU A 403 12.09 10.51 10.49
N ARG A 404 11.58 11.74 10.56
CA ARG A 404 12.16 12.81 11.38
C ARG A 404 11.99 12.56 12.88
N ALA A 405 10.87 11.98 13.32
CA ALA A 405 10.68 11.60 14.71
C ALA A 405 11.69 10.51 15.10
N HIS A 406 11.84 9.47 14.28
CA HIS A 406 12.78 8.38 14.54
C HIS A 406 14.24 8.84 14.52
N ALA A 407 14.60 9.73 13.58
CA ALA A 407 15.92 10.37 13.56
C ALA A 407 16.23 11.10 14.89
N LYS A 408 15.24 11.80 15.48
CA LYS A 408 15.42 12.45 16.79
C LYS A 408 15.60 11.44 17.92
N LEU A 409 14.94 10.28 17.87
CA LEU A 409 15.16 9.19 18.83
C LEU A 409 16.60 8.67 18.73
N ALA A 410 17.09 8.40 17.52
CA ALA A 410 18.47 7.95 17.29
C ALA A 410 19.52 8.97 17.79
N MET A 411 19.30 10.28 17.57
CA MET A 411 20.16 11.32 18.15
C MET A 411 20.19 11.25 19.67
N ARG A 412 19.04 11.06 20.32
CA ARG A 412 18.92 11.00 21.78
C ARG A 412 19.57 9.75 22.37
N THR A 413 19.65 8.66 21.63
CA THR A 413 20.35 7.43 22.05
C THR A 413 21.86 7.46 21.76
N GLY A 414 22.36 8.54 21.15
CA GLY A 414 23.80 8.78 20.96
C GLY A 414 24.33 8.56 19.55
N VAL A 415 23.47 8.31 18.55
CA VAL A 415 23.91 8.28 17.15
C VAL A 415 24.28 9.71 16.72
N PRO A 416 25.51 9.97 16.21
CA PRO A 416 25.90 11.32 15.81
C PRO A 416 25.02 11.87 14.69
N GLN A 417 24.71 13.17 14.73
CA GLN A 417 23.78 13.80 13.77
C GLN A 417 24.26 13.67 12.32
N ASP A 418 25.57 13.71 12.07
CA ASP A 418 26.18 13.54 10.75
C ASP A 418 26.21 12.08 10.27
N ARG A 419 25.70 11.15 11.08
CA ARG A 419 25.56 9.71 10.81
C ARG A 419 24.10 9.28 10.66
N ILE A 420 23.16 10.23 10.68
CA ILE A 420 21.73 9.98 10.53
C ILE A 420 21.26 10.47 9.16
N ILE A 421 20.68 9.56 8.38
CA ILE A 421 20.30 9.77 7.00
C ILE A 421 18.78 9.75 6.87
N VAL A 422 18.16 10.93 6.86
CA VAL A 422 16.74 11.07 6.52
C VAL A 422 16.64 11.17 4.99
N ALA A 423 16.47 10.02 4.34
CA ALA A 423 16.39 9.88 2.90
C ALA A 423 14.95 10.01 2.36
N ARG A 424 14.81 9.81 1.05
CA ARG A 424 13.57 9.58 0.30
C ARG A 424 13.82 8.44 -0.67
N ASP A 425 12.76 7.87 -1.24
CA ASP A 425 12.89 6.91 -2.33
C ASP A 425 13.77 7.46 -3.46
N GLY A 426 14.61 6.58 -4.01
CA GLY A 426 15.61 6.86 -5.04
C GLY A 426 16.92 7.42 -4.51
N ALA A 427 17.02 7.85 -3.25
CA ALA A 427 18.29 8.32 -2.69
C ALA A 427 19.33 7.19 -2.69
N VAL A 428 20.55 7.49 -3.14
CA VAL A 428 21.64 6.52 -3.19
C VAL A 428 22.58 6.75 -2.01
N VAL A 429 22.70 5.75 -1.14
CA VAL A 429 23.49 5.80 0.08
C VAL A 429 24.66 4.84 -0.02
N ASP A 430 25.88 5.36 -0.04
CA ASP A 430 27.09 4.53 0.01
C ASP A 430 27.57 4.41 1.45
N LEU A 431 27.85 3.18 1.88
CA LEU A 431 28.50 2.79 3.12
C LEU A 431 29.92 2.30 2.82
N GLY A 432 30.90 3.03 3.33
CA GLY A 432 32.31 2.63 3.30
C GLY A 432 33.09 3.32 4.41
N ASP A 433 34.19 2.71 4.84
CA ASP A 433 35.00 3.16 5.98
C ASP A 433 34.16 3.44 7.25
N GLY A 434 33.09 2.65 7.43
CA GLY A 434 32.14 2.80 8.53
C GLY A 434 31.26 4.05 8.49
N LYS A 435 31.21 4.79 7.36
CA LYS A 435 30.36 5.98 7.17
C LYS A 435 29.37 5.78 6.02
N ALA A 436 28.10 6.02 6.31
CA ALA A 436 27.05 6.09 5.30
C ALA A 436 26.86 7.53 4.84
N SER A 437 26.69 7.77 3.55
CA SER A 437 26.49 9.11 2.99
C SER A 437 25.63 9.06 1.72
N VAL A 438 24.75 10.04 1.55
CA VAL A 438 23.99 10.20 0.31
C VAL A 438 24.94 10.71 -0.78
N VAL A 439 25.07 9.96 -1.87
CA VAL A 439 26.00 10.24 -2.98
C VAL A 439 25.30 10.61 -4.30
N GLY A 440 23.98 10.48 -4.37
CA GLY A 440 23.20 10.82 -5.55
C GLY A 440 21.76 10.32 -5.44
N GLN A 441 21.07 10.28 -6.57
CA GLN A 441 19.69 9.79 -6.68
C GLN A 441 19.46 9.04 -8.00
N VAL A 442 18.60 8.02 -7.97
CA VAL A 442 18.05 7.33 -9.14
C VAL A 442 16.55 7.61 -9.28
N SER A 443 15.96 7.24 -10.42
CA SER A 443 14.51 7.25 -10.57
C SER A 443 13.87 6.26 -9.59
N ALA A 444 12.87 6.74 -8.85
CA ALA A 444 12.06 5.95 -7.92
C ALA A 444 10.63 6.51 -7.91
N GLY A 445 10.03 6.56 -9.10
CA GLY A 445 8.68 7.06 -9.30
C GLY A 445 7.58 6.06 -8.95
N TYR A 446 6.34 6.44 -9.23
CA TYR A 446 5.19 5.56 -9.04
C TYR A 446 4.92 4.79 -10.33
N THR A 447 4.88 3.47 -10.24
CA THR A 447 4.41 2.63 -11.35
C THR A 447 2.98 2.18 -11.05
N TYR A 448 2.03 2.68 -11.82
CA TYR A 448 0.60 2.42 -11.59
C TYR A 448 0.15 1.11 -12.25
N VAL A 449 -0.69 0.35 -11.54
CA VAL A 449 -1.42 -0.81 -12.05
C VAL A 449 -2.88 -0.44 -12.21
N ASP A 450 -3.45 -0.72 -13.38
CA ASP A 450 -4.88 -0.53 -13.68
C ASP A 450 -5.38 -1.75 -14.48
N GLY A 451 -6.19 -2.58 -13.83
CA GLY A 451 -6.70 -3.82 -14.37
C GLY A 451 -5.59 -4.79 -14.78
N GLY A 452 -5.46 -5.03 -16.09
CA GLY A 452 -4.42 -5.90 -16.65
C GLY A 452 -3.13 -5.17 -17.03
N GLY A 453 -3.12 -3.83 -17.00
CA GLY A 453 -2.01 -2.98 -17.42
C GLY A 453 -1.08 -2.61 -16.27
N VAL A 454 0.23 -2.52 -16.57
CA VAL A 454 1.27 -2.07 -15.62
C VAL A 454 2.06 -0.96 -16.30
N GLY A 455 2.04 0.24 -15.72
CA GLY A 455 2.69 1.42 -16.29
C GLY A 455 1.93 2.07 -17.45
N ASP A 456 0.77 1.54 -17.85
CA ASP A 456 -0.07 2.11 -18.93
C ASP A 456 -0.73 3.45 -18.53
N VAL A 457 -0.84 3.69 -17.22
CA VAL A 457 -1.38 4.93 -16.65
C VAL A 457 -0.20 5.78 -16.20
N GLY A 458 -0.03 6.94 -16.81
CA GLY A 458 0.92 7.97 -16.37
C GLY A 458 0.24 9.14 -15.66
N GLU A 459 1.03 10.09 -15.17
CA GLU A 459 0.53 11.31 -14.52
C GLU A 459 -0.43 12.12 -15.40
N GLU A 460 -0.19 12.15 -16.72
CA GLU A 460 -1.07 12.83 -17.68
C GLU A 460 -2.47 12.17 -17.72
N SER A 461 -2.52 10.84 -17.78
CA SER A 461 -3.77 10.08 -17.75
C SER A 461 -4.54 10.29 -16.43
N LEU A 462 -3.84 10.32 -15.28
CA LEU A 462 -4.46 10.62 -13.99
C LEU A 462 -5.02 12.03 -13.94
N ARG A 463 -4.25 13.00 -14.44
CA ARG A 463 -4.70 14.39 -14.54
C ARG A 463 -5.95 14.52 -15.40
N ASP A 464 -6.00 13.82 -16.53
CA ASP A 464 -7.17 13.78 -17.41
C ASP A 464 -8.38 13.15 -16.70
N ARG A 465 -8.20 12.05 -15.97
CA ARG A 465 -9.26 11.42 -15.16
C ARG A 465 -9.80 12.34 -14.07
N LEU A 466 -8.93 13.10 -13.40
CA LEU A 466 -9.34 14.09 -12.40
C LEU A 466 -10.15 15.22 -13.04
N ILE A 467 -9.70 15.77 -14.17
CA ILE A 467 -10.46 16.79 -14.91
C ILE A 467 -11.82 16.25 -15.33
N LEU A 468 -11.88 15.01 -15.84
CA LEU A 468 -13.14 14.38 -16.23
C LEU A 468 -14.07 14.14 -15.03
N GLY A 469 -13.53 13.74 -13.88
CA GLY A 469 -14.29 13.51 -12.65
C GLY A 469 -14.84 14.80 -12.03
N ASP A 470 -14.03 15.86 -11.99
CA ASP A 470 -14.37 17.13 -11.33
C ASP A 470 -15.18 18.06 -12.25
N GLU A 471 -14.84 18.11 -13.53
CA GLU A 471 -15.35 19.12 -14.47
C GLU A 471 -16.21 18.53 -15.60
N GLY A 472 -16.14 17.23 -15.83
CA GLY A 472 -16.76 16.58 -16.99
C GLY A 472 -16.07 16.96 -18.31
N PHE A 473 -16.75 16.68 -19.42
CA PHE A 473 -16.27 17.07 -20.75
C PHE A 473 -17.37 17.64 -21.64
N ILE A 474 -16.93 18.41 -22.62
CA ILE A 474 -17.72 18.93 -23.73
C ILE A 474 -17.06 18.48 -25.03
N SER A 475 -17.82 17.82 -25.90
CA SER A 475 -17.40 17.50 -27.26
C SER A 475 -18.12 18.37 -28.28
N ALA A 476 -17.38 18.83 -29.29
CA ALA A 476 -17.91 19.56 -30.43
C ALA A 476 -17.50 18.87 -31.73
N VAL A 477 -18.46 18.60 -32.60
CA VAL A 477 -18.25 17.98 -33.91
C VAL A 477 -18.65 18.98 -35.00
N VAL A 478 -17.74 19.20 -35.95
CA VAL A 478 -17.95 20.05 -37.13
C VAL A 478 -17.52 19.28 -38.37
N VAL A 479 -18.31 19.36 -39.44
CA VAL A 479 -18.01 18.76 -40.74
C VAL A 479 -17.64 19.85 -41.72
N VAL A 480 -16.51 19.69 -42.41
CA VAL A 480 -15.92 20.65 -43.35
C VAL A 480 -15.76 19.99 -44.71
N ASP A 481 -16.14 20.69 -45.78
CA ASP A 481 -15.85 20.24 -47.14
C ASP A 481 -14.38 20.52 -47.48
N SER A 482 -13.63 19.47 -47.82
CA SER A 482 -12.18 19.52 -48.05
C SER A 482 -11.76 20.37 -49.26
N ARG A 483 -12.68 20.63 -50.20
CA ARG A 483 -12.41 21.37 -51.45
C ARG A 483 -12.65 22.86 -51.33
N SER A 484 -13.74 23.23 -50.66
CA SER A 484 -14.18 24.61 -50.46
C SER A 484 -13.67 25.18 -49.13
N GLY A 485 -13.30 24.32 -48.18
CA GLY A 485 -12.96 24.71 -46.81
C GLY A 485 -14.18 25.18 -46.00
N THR A 486 -15.40 24.98 -46.48
CA THR A 486 -16.60 25.48 -45.81
C THR A 486 -17.16 24.46 -44.82
N VAL A 487 -17.71 24.94 -43.71
CA VAL A 487 -18.46 24.10 -42.77
C VAL A 487 -19.78 23.68 -43.42
N VAL A 488 -19.97 22.37 -43.58
CA VAL A 488 -21.17 21.79 -44.20
C VAL A 488 -22.18 21.26 -43.18
N ALA A 489 -21.74 20.93 -41.96
CA ALA A 489 -22.61 20.55 -40.85
C ALA A 489 -21.97 20.82 -39.47
N GLY A 490 -22.79 21.05 -38.45
CA GLY A 490 -22.36 21.40 -37.08
C GLY A 490 -22.32 22.91 -36.81
N PRO A 491 -21.89 23.37 -35.61
CA PRO A 491 -21.30 22.56 -34.54
C PRO A 491 -22.34 21.77 -33.75
N GLU A 492 -22.19 20.45 -33.72
CA GLU A 492 -22.93 19.60 -32.78
C GLU A 492 -22.14 19.54 -31.46
N ILE A 493 -22.71 20.11 -30.41
CA ILE A 493 -22.12 20.16 -29.08
C ILE A 493 -22.87 19.22 -28.15
N SER A 494 -22.15 18.40 -27.42
CA SER A 494 -22.66 17.53 -26.36
C SER A 494 -21.77 17.64 -25.13
N ALA A 495 -22.35 17.42 -23.95
CA ALA A 495 -21.64 17.50 -22.68
C ALA A 495 -22.02 16.31 -21.79
N ARG A 496 -21.06 15.83 -20.99
CA ARG A 496 -21.25 14.77 -19.99
C ARG A 496 -20.50 15.14 -18.72
N GLY A 497 -21.12 15.00 -17.55
CA GLY A 497 -20.52 15.39 -16.25
C GLY A 497 -20.35 16.90 -16.04
N PHE A 498 -20.48 17.71 -17.09
CA PHE A 498 -20.41 19.17 -17.03
C PHE A 498 -21.76 19.83 -16.69
N ALA A 499 -22.85 19.28 -17.21
CA ALA A 499 -24.21 19.73 -16.93
C ALA A 499 -25.19 18.55 -17.09
N ASP A 500 -26.37 18.64 -16.49
CA ASP A 500 -27.44 17.65 -16.67
C ASP A 500 -27.81 17.49 -18.16
N GLU A 501 -28.34 16.33 -18.56
CA GLU A 501 -28.64 16.02 -19.98
C GLU A 501 -29.53 17.07 -20.66
N ASP A 502 -30.37 17.76 -19.88
CA ASP A 502 -31.32 18.79 -20.34
C ASP A 502 -30.80 20.23 -20.22
N ALA A 503 -29.54 20.44 -19.81
CA ALA A 503 -29.00 21.78 -19.68
C ALA A 503 -28.84 22.45 -21.06
N PRO A 504 -29.42 23.64 -21.29
CA PRO A 504 -29.39 24.27 -22.60
C PRO A 504 -27.96 24.70 -22.97
N LEU A 505 -27.34 23.96 -23.89
CA LEU A 505 -26.05 24.29 -24.51
C LEU A 505 -26.20 25.23 -25.72
N ASP A 506 -27.39 25.74 -25.97
CA ASP A 506 -27.72 26.51 -27.18
C ASP A 506 -26.95 27.82 -27.26
N ASP A 507 -26.72 28.50 -26.14
CA ASP A 507 -25.88 29.69 -26.08
C ASP A 507 -24.42 29.40 -26.45
N ILE A 508 -23.93 28.20 -26.10
CA ILE A 508 -22.58 27.74 -26.48
C ILE A 508 -22.56 27.40 -27.97
N ARG A 509 -23.56 26.67 -28.47
CA ARG A 509 -23.69 26.35 -29.91
C ARG A 509 -23.72 27.61 -30.76
N GLN A 510 -24.59 28.56 -30.43
CA GLN A 510 -24.74 29.78 -31.21
C GLN A 510 -23.45 30.58 -31.22
N ARG A 511 -22.80 30.72 -30.05
CA ARG A 511 -21.54 31.45 -29.97
C ARG A 511 -20.42 30.78 -30.77
N VAL A 512 -20.32 29.45 -30.73
CA VAL A 512 -19.33 28.71 -31.52
C VAL A 512 -19.62 28.86 -33.01
N ALA A 513 -20.89 28.79 -33.43
CA ALA A 513 -21.27 29.02 -34.82
C ALA A 513 -20.89 30.43 -35.29
N ASP A 514 -21.14 31.45 -34.47
CA ASP A 514 -20.76 32.84 -34.76
C ASP A 514 -19.23 33.00 -34.84
N ASP A 515 -18.48 32.42 -33.90
CA ASP A 515 -17.01 32.52 -33.89
C ASP A 515 -16.37 31.76 -35.06
N ILE A 516 -16.97 30.65 -35.51
CA ILE A 516 -16.57 29.93 -36.75
C ILE A 516 -16.84 30.81 -37.97
N ALA A 517 -18.03 31.40 -38.08
CA ALA A 517 -18.42 32.22 -39.23
C ALA A 517 -17.55 33.49 -39.36
N ASN A 518 -17.08 34.03 -38.24
CA ASN A 518 -16.23 35.23 -38.18
C ASN A 518 -14.73 34.93 -38.16
N ALA A 519 -14.32 33.66 -38.15
CA ALA A 519 -12.91 33.29 -38.19
C ALA A 519 -12.28 33.70 -39.54
N PRO A 520 -11.00 34.13 -39.57
CA PRO A 520 -10.31 34.42 -40.82
C PRO A 520 -10.37 33.20 -41.74
N GLN A 521 -10.96 33.33 -42.92
CA GLN A 521 -11.03 32.22 -43.87
C GLN A 521 -9.67 32.04 -44.55
N SER A 522 -8.88 31.10 -44.04
CA SER A 522 -7.76 30.50 -44.76
C SER A 522 -8.33 29.60 -45.88
N HIS A 523 -7.78 29.68 -47.09
CA HIS A 523 -8.13 28.78 -48.18
C HIS A 523 -6.91 27.96 -48.60
N PRO A 524 -6.91 26.63 -48.41
CA PRO A 524 -7.93 25.81 -47.74
C PRO A 524 -7.99 26.08 -46.22
N VAL A 525 -9.14 25.78 -45.59
CA VAL A 525 -9.32 25.94 -44.13
C VAL A 525 -8.43 24.95 -43.40
N ASP A 526 -7.62 25.45 -42.46
CA ASP A 526 -6.80 24.63 -41.59
C ASP A 526 -7.67 23.98 -40.49
N PRO A 527 -7.85 22.64 -40.47
CA PRO A 527 -8.61 21.96 -39.44
C PRO A 527 -8.10 22.22 -38.02
N ASP A 528 -6.79 22.44 -37.83
CA ASP A 528 -6.22 22.74 -36.53
C ASP A 528 -6.49 24.18 -36.08
N GLU A 529 -6.57 25.12 -37.02
CA GLU A 529 -7.03 26.49 -36.74
C GLU A 529 -8.50 26.48 -36.31
N LEU A 530 -9.34 25.74 -37.03
CA LEU A 530 -10.76 25.59 -36.67
C LEU A 530 -10.93 24.93 -35.30
N ARG A 531 -10.18 23.86 -35.00
CA ARG A 531 -10.14 23.23 -33.66
C ARG A 531 -9.77 24.24 -32.57
N ARG A 532 -8.77 25.10 -32.82
CA ARG A 532 -8.33 26.15 -31.88
C ARG A 532 -9.42 27.21 -31.64
N VAL A 533 -10.10 27.66 -32.68
CA VAL A 533 -11.20 28.65 -32.58
C VAL A 533 -12.35 28.06 -31.77
N ILE A 534 -12.83 26.87 -32.13
CA ILE A 534 -13.93 26.19 -31.45
C ILE A 534 -13.60 25.94 -29.97
N ARG A 535 -12.41 25.39 -29.68
CA ARG A 535 -11.99 25.13 -28.30
C ARG A 535 -11.93 26.41 -27.47
N ARG A 536 -11.42 27.50 -28.03
CA ARG A 536 -11.35 28.81 -27.35
C ARG A 536 -12.73 29.41 -27.12
N SER A 537 -13.62 29.31 -28.10
CA SER A 537 -15.00 29.80 -28.01
C SER A 537 -15.76 29.09 -26.89
N ILE A 538 -15.75 27.75 -26.90
CA ILE A 538 -16.38 26.92 -25.86
C ILE A 538 -15.76 27.25 -24.49
N GLY A 539 -14.44 27.21 -24.36
CA GLY A 539 -13.76 27.44 -23.08
C GLY A 539 -14.03 28.83 -22.51
N SER A 540 -14.06 29.87 -23.36
CA SER A 540 -14.37 31.24 -22.94
C SER A 540 -15.80 31.35 -22.45
N GLN A 541 -16.76 30.79 -23.19
CA GLN A 541 -18.17 30.85 -22.85
C GLN A 541 -18.48 30.08 -21.56
N VAL A 542 -17.96 28.86 -21.45
CA VAL A 542 -18.13 28.00 -20.29
C VAL A 542 -17.55 28.63 -19.04
N ASN A 543 -16.32 29.14 -19.11
CA ASN A 543 -15.70 29.82 -17.96
C ASN A 543 -16.44 31.12 -17.60
N ARG A 544 -16.98 31.85 -18.58
CA ARG A 544 -17.74 33.10 -18.34
C ARG A 544 -19.05 32.84 -17.61
N VAL A 545 -19.82 31.85 -18.06
CA VAL A 545 -21.17 31.56 -17.54
C VAL A 545 -21.11 30.68 -16.30
N HIS A 546 -20.31 29.62 -16.32
CA HIS A 546 -20.33 28.57 -15.29
C HIS A 546 -19.11 28.62 -14.36
N ARG A 547 -18.08 29.42 -14.66
CA ARG A 547 -16.81 29.48 -13.89
C ARG A 547 -16.10 28.13 -13.76
N ARG A 548 -16.34 27.23 -14.71
CA ARG A 548 -15.80 25.86 -14.79
C ARG A 548 -14.82 25.70 -15.94
N ARG A 549 -14.01 24.65 -15.90
CA ARG A 549 -12.99 24.34 -16.93
C ARG A 549 -13.05 22.86 -17.34
N PRO A 550 -14.12 22.41 -18.02
CA PRO A 550 -14.22 21.03 -18.50
C PRO A 550 -13.16 20.71 -19.55
N MET A 551 -12.95 19.42 -19.75
CA MET A 551 -12.18 18.95 -20.90
C MET A 551 -12.96 19.26 -22.19
N ILE A 552 -12.30 19.83 -23.20
CA ILE A 552 -12.93 20.22 -24.47
C ILE A 552 -12.31 19.44 -25.63
N LEU A 553 -13.09 18.50 -26.17
CA LEU A 553 -12.75 17.67 -27.32
C LEU A 553 -13.39 18.26 -28.57
N VAL A 554 -12.61 18.53 -29.61
CA VAL A 554 -13.10 19.09 -30.87
C VAL A 554 -12.73 18.17 -32.01
N TYR A 555 -13.75 17.67 -32.70
CA TYR A 555 -13.61 16.83 -33.88
C TYR A 555 -13.99 17.64 -35.12
N VAL A 556 -13.04 17.76 -36.03
CA VAL A 556 -13.26 18.33 -37.36
C VAL A 556 -13.17 17.18 -38.34
N VAL A 557 -14.28 16.90 -39.02
CA VAL A 557 -14.44 15.81 -39.99
C VAL A 557 -14.42 16.42 -41.39
N GLU A 558 -13.55 15.92 -42.26
CA GLU A 558 -13.47 16.39 -43.64
C GLU A 558 -14.29 15.46 -44.56
N THR A 559 -15.02 16.05 -45.50
CA THR A 559 -15.79 15.34 -46.55
C THR A 559 -15.31 15.66 -47.95
#